data_AF-A0A172UA71-F1
#
_entry.id   AF-A0A172UA71-F1
#
_cell.length_a   1.000
_cell.length_b   1.000
_cell.length_c   1.000
_cell.angle_alpha   90.00
_cell.angle_beta   90.00
_cell.angle_gamma   90.00
#
_symmetry.space_group_name_H-M   'P 1'
#
loop_
_entity.id
_entity.type
_entity.pdbx_description
1 polymer ?
#
loop_
_entity_poly.entity_id
_entity_poly.type
_entity_poly.pdbx_seq_one_letter_code
_entity_poly.pdbx_strand_id
1 'polypeptide(L)'
;MNSNKPSGGGGLTVGFAQSSRLRKMREKALGAATPAPAVTPAIAETSAGDTKLSPELLLARRLIDRRLSELLATLPSGKQHSLFRIRFGIELNRIKDLPIRQVFSRLKIADPQLPPHSPAMKRIGDLNYNGKPCG
;
A
#
# COMPACT_ATOMS: atom_id res chain seq x y z
N MET A 1 70.25 -1.77 -20.93
CA MET A 1 69.26 -1.98 -19.85
C MET A 1 68.14 -0.95 -20.04
N ASN A 2 66.89 -1.45 -20.15
CA ASN A 2 65.60 -0.76 -19.98
C ASN A 2 65.15 0.12 -21.18
N SER A 3 64.32 -0.33 -22.13
CA SER A 3 62.88 -0.69 -22.09
C SER A 3 61.94 0.51 -21.90
N ASN A 4 61.26 0.98 -22.97
CA ASN A 4 59.80 0.81 -23.09
C ASN A 4 59.21 1.30 -24.43
N LYS A 5 58.19 0.53 -24.82
CA LYS A 5 57.47 0.38 -26.08
C LYS A 5 56.28 1.37 -26.18
N PRO A 6 55.96 1.95 -27.35
CA PRO A 6 54.65 2.56 -27.58
C PRO A 6 53.69 1.47 -28.11
N SER A 7 52.63 1.16 -27.38
CA SER A 7 51.56 0.27 -27.88
C SER A 7 50.21 0.85 -27.51
N GLY A 8 49.46 1.21 -28.55
CA GLY A 8 48.21 1.94 -28.46
C GLY A 8 47.15 1.23 -27.64
N GLY A 9 46.48 2.02 -26.80
CA GLY A 9 45.25 1.61 -26.14
C GLY A 9 44.15 1.44 -27.20
N GLY A 10 43.86 0.18 -27.52
CA GLY A 10 42.73 -0.20 -28.34
C GLY A 10 41.43 0.23 -27.67
N GLY A 11 40.68 1.09 -28.36
CA GLY A 11 39.29 1.37 -28.02
C GLY A 11 38.48 0.07 -28.11
N LEU A 12 37.98 -0.38 -26.97
CA LEU A 12 36.97 -1.42 -26.87
C LEU A 12 35.65 -0.85 -27.40
N THR A 13 35.47 -0.84 -28.72
CA THR A 13 34.17 -0.66 -29.35
C THR A 13 33.41 -1.98 -29.20
N VAL A 14 32.56 -2.05 -28.18
CA VAL A 14 31.68 -3.20 -27.96
C VAL A 14 30.67 -3.23 -29.11
N GLY A 15 30.91 -4.11 -30.09
CA GLY A 15 30.03 -4.26 -31.25
C GLY A 15 28.62 -4.66 -30.82
N PHE A 16 27.62 -3.91 -31.27
CA PHE A 16 26.20 -4.23 -31.12
C PHE A 16 25.84 -5.45 -32.00
N ALA A 17 26.21 -6.64 -31.53
CA ALA A 17 25.74 -7.89 -32.12
C ALA A 17 24.23 -8.01 -31.85
N GLN A 18 23.42 -7.84 -32.90
CA GLN A 18 21.97 -8.07 -32.89
C GLN A 18 21.68 -9.56 -32.65
N SER A 19 21.73 -9.96 -31.38
CA SER A 19 21.48 -11.34 -30.96
C SER A 19 19.98 -11.66 -31.11
N SER A 20 19.64 -12.45 -32.14
CA SER A 20 18.30 -13.00 -32.40
C SER A 20 17.70 -13.71 -31.18
N ARG A 21 18.55 -14.34 -30.35
CA ARG A 21 18.15 -14.92 -29.05
C ARG A 21 17.63 -13.87 -28.06
N LEU A 22 18.25 -12.69 -27.97
CA LEU A 22 17.80 -11.63 -27.07
C LEU A 22 16.47 -11.02 -27.53
N ARG A 23 16.25 -10.95 -28.85
CA ARG A 23 14.99 -10.48 -29.44
C ARG A 23 13.82 -11.44 -29.11
N LYS A 24 14.02 -12.75 -29.25
CA LYS A 24 13.02 -13.77 -28.83
C LYS A 24 12.74 -13.77 -27.33
N MET A 25 13.73 -13.46 -26.48
CA MET A 25 13.47 -13.29 -25.03
C MET A 25 12.66 -12.03 -24.72
N ARG A 26 12.92 -10.92 -25.42
CA ARG A 26 12.12 -9.69 -25.27
C ARG A 26 10.68 -9.88 -25.75
N GLU A 27 10.48 -10.58 -26.86
CA GLU A 27 9.14 -10.92 -27.36
C GLU A 27 8.38 -11.83 -26.38
N LYS A 28 9.04 -12.82 -25.77
CA LYS A 28 8.42 -13.64 -24.71
C LYS A 28 8.11 -12.85 -23.43
N ALA A 29 8.90 -11.84 -23.09
CA ALA A 29 8.64 -10.97 -21.94
C ALA A 29 7.47 -9.99 -22.18
N LEU A 30 7.26 -9.56 -23.44
CA LEU A 30 6.16 -8.67 -23.82
C LEU A 30 4.85 -9.42 -24.16
N GLY A 31 4.92 -10.71 -24.50
CA GLY A 31 3.76 -11.55 -24.82
C GLY A 31 3.00 -12.12 -23.61
N ALA A 32 3.50 -11.93 -22.39
CA ALA A 32 2.75 -12.24 -21.16
C ALA A 32 1.93 -11.03 -20.71
N ALA A 33 1.12 -10.48 -21.62
CA ALA A 33 -0.03 -9.67 -21.26
C ALA A 33 -1.10 -10.62 -20.69
N THR A 34 -0.84 -11.13 -19.48
CA THR A 34 -1.92 -11.57 -18.60
C THR A 34 -2.93 -10.42 -18.51
N PRO A 35 -4.23 -10.67 -18.75
CA PRO A 35 -5.23 -9.65 -18.55
C PRO A 35 -5.06 -9.11 -17.14
N ALA A 36 -4.95 -7.78 -17.04
CA ALA A 36 -4.94 -7.10 -15.76
C ALA A 36 -6.06 -7.68 -14.91
N PRO A 37 -5.79 -8.18 -13.69
CA PRO A 37 -6.88 -8.42 -12.77
C PRO A 37 -7.59 -7.08 -12.65
N ALA A 38 -8.87 -7.08 -13.02
CA ALA A 38 -9.76 -5.97 -12.85
C ALA A 38 -9.44 -5.34 -11.50
N VAL A 39 -9.16 -4.05 -11.50
CA VAL A 39 -9.20 -3.25 -10.29
C VAL A 39 -10.66 -3.31 -9.89
N THR A 40 -11.04 -4.36 -9.15
CA THR A 40 -12.26 -4.36 -8.39
C THR A 40 -12.11 -3.12 -7.53
N PRO A 41 -12.95 -2.07 -7.69
CA PRO A 41 -13.09 -1.15 -6.58
C PRO A 41 -13.48 -2.07 -5.44
N ALA A 42 -12.63 -2.15 -4.41
CA ALA A 42 -12.99 -2.82 -3.18
C ALA A 42 -14.26 -2.13 -2.76
N ILE A 43 -15.38 -2.80 -3.07
CA ILE A 43 -16.71 -2.40 -2.66
C ILE A 43 -16.53 -2.34 -1.17
N ALA A 44 -16.64 -1.13 -0.61
CA ALA A 44 -16.70 -0.98 0.82
C ALA A 44 -17.83 -1.92 1.25
N GLU A 45 -17.46 -3.08 1.80
CA GLU A 45 -18.41 -4.05 2.30
C GLU A 45 -19.04 -3.37 3.50
N THR A 46 -20.07 -2.56 3.23
CA THR A 46 -21.05 -2.14 4.23
C THR A 46 -21.70 -3.44 4.68
N SER A 47 -21.08 -4.04 5.68
CA SER A 47 -21.53 -5.27 6.30
C SER A 47 -22.97 -5.00 6.77
N ALA A 48 -23.86 -5.97 6.60
CA ALA A 48 -25.29 -5.85 6.91
C ALA A 48 -25.61 -5.48 8.38
N GLY A 49 -24.60 -5.30 9.25
CA GLY A 49 -24.71 -4.72 10.59
C GLY A 49 -24.63 -3.19 10.65
N ASP A 50 -24.42 -2.49 9.52
CA ASP A 50 -24.21 -1.03 9.49
C ASP A 50 -25.44 -0.20 9.82
N THR A 51 -26.63 -0.80 9.76
CA THR A 51 -27.92 -0.14 10.05
C THR A 51 -28.06 0.34 11.50
N LYS A 52 -27.17 -0.09 12.41
CA LYS A 52 -27.19 0.29 13.83
C LYS A 52 -26.02 1.18 14.25
N LEU A 53 -25.13 1.55 13.33
CA LEU A 53 -23.93 2.30 13.67
C LEU A 53 -24.19 3.80 13.64
N SER A 54 -23.52 4.53 14.52
CA SER A 54 -23.62 5.99 14.54
C SER A 54 -23.04 6.58 13.26
N PRO A 55 -23.59 7.71 12.76
CA PRO A 55 -23.10 8.34 11.54
C PRO A 55 -21.62 8.75 11.63
N GLU A 56 -21.15 9.11 12.84
CA GLU A 56 -19.74 9.45 13.07
C GLU A 56 -18.83 8.24 12.89
N LEU A 57 -19.29 7.04 13.29
CA LEU A 57 -18.53 5.81 13.12
C LEU A 57 -18.45 5.40 11.65
N LEU A 58 -19.54 5.55 10.90
CA LEU A 58 -19.54 5.31 9.45
C LEU A 58 -18.56 6.24 8.73
N LEU A 59 -18.51 7.52 9.14
CA LEU A 59 -17.52 8.46 8.62
C LEU A 59 -16.09 8.00 8.96
N ALA A 60 -15.83 7.63 10.21
CA ALA A 60 -14.52 7.15 10.64
C ALA A 60 -14.05 5.93 9.82
N ARG A 61 -14.94 4.97 9.54
CA ARG A 61 -14.64 3.81 8.69
C ARG A 61 -14.23 4.21 7.29
N ARG A 62 -15.02 5.06 6.63
CA ARG A 62 -14.72 5.55 5.28
C ARG A 62 -13.34 6.20 5.22
N LEU A 63 -12.98 6.99 6.24
CA LEU A 63 -11.66 7.62 6.33
C LEU A 63 -10.55 6.58 6.52
N ILE A 64 -10.77 5.57 7.37
CA ILE A 64 -9.82 4.47 7.56
C ILE A 64 -9.63 3.69 6.26
N ASP A 65 -10.70 3.25 5.61
CA ASP A 65 -10.64 2.44 4.39
C ASP A 65 -9.98 3.20 3.24
N ARG A 66 -10.33 4.48 3.07
CA ARG A 66 -9.67 5.35 2.11
C ARG A 66 -8.18 5.44 2.41
N ARG A 67 -7.80 5.68 3.66
CA ARG A 67 -6.39 5.82 4.00
C ARG A 67 -5.63 4.50 3.82
N LEU A 68 -6.24 3.37 4.16
CA LEU A 68 -5.66 2.05 3.96
C LEU A 68 -5.44 1.76 2.48
N SER A 69 -6.43 2.02 1.63
CA SER A 69 -6.27 1.79 0.19
C SER A 69 -5.16 2.67 -0.41
N GLU A 70 -5.07 3.95 -0.02
CA GLU A 70 -3.97 4.84 -0.40
C GLU A 70 -2.60 4.28 0.04
N LEU A 71 -2.49 3.83 1.28
CA LEU A 71 -1.23 3.27 1.81
C LEU A 71 -0.85 1.96 1.11
N LEU A 72 -1.80 1.06 0.91
CA LEU A 72 -1.56 -0.22 0.25
C LEU A 72 -1.21 -0.04 -1.23
N ALA A 73 -1.79 0.95 -1.92
CA ALA A 73 -1.45 1.27 -3.31
C ALA A 73 0.02 1.71 -3.48
N THR A 74 0.63 2.31 -2.45
CA THR A 74 2.07 2.66 -2.49
C THR A 74 3.01 1.49 -2.24
N LEU A 75 2.48 0.34 -1.82
CA LEU A 75 3.27 -0.84 -1.46
C LEU A 75 3.25 -1.89 -2.59
N PRO A 76 4.37 -2.56 -2.87
CA PRO A 76 4.43 -3.61 -3.88
C PRO A 76 3.49 -4.78 -3.52
N SER A 77 2.79 -5.28 -4.54
CA SER A 77 1.89 -6.44 -4.42
C SER A 77 2.64 -7.66 -3.85
N GLY A 78 1.95 -8.43 -3.00
CA GLY A 78 2.54 -9.58 -2.31
C GLY A 78 3.38 -9.27 -1.07
N LYS A 79 3.80 -8.01 -0.85
CA LYS A 79 4.54 -7.59 0.36
C LYS A 79 3.82 -6.57 1.22
N GLN A 80 2.60 -6.19 0.84
CA GLN A 80 1.82 -5.14 1.50
C GLN A 80 1.66 -5.40 3.01
N HIS A 81 1.26 -6.60 3.42
CA HIS A 81 1.09 -6.95 4.84
C HIS A 81 2.38 -6.78 5.66
N SER A 82 3.51 -7.30 5.17
CA SER A 82 4.79 -7.24 5.88
C SER A 82 5.31 -5.80 5.97
N LEU A 83 5.32 -5.07 4.85
CA LEU A 83 5.81 -3.69 4.81
C LEU A 83 4.91 -2.74 5.59
N PHE A 84 3.60 -2.95 5.55
CA PHE A 84 2.65 -2.21 6.36
C PHE A 84 2.93 -2.40 7.86
N ARG A 85 3.11 -3.65 8.29
CA ARG A 85 3.47 -3.96 9.68
C ARG A 85 4.77 -3.29 10.10
N ILE A 86 5.78 -3.30 9.24
CA ILE A 86 7.07 -2.66 9.52
C ILE A 86 6.93 -1.13 9.63
N ARG A 87 6.20 -0.48 8.72
CA ARG A 87 6.05 1.00 8.72
C ARG A 87 5.17 1.53 9.85
N PHE A 88 4.08 0.83 10.17
CA PHE A 88 3.05 1.35 11.08
C PHE A 88 3.04 0.66 12.44
N GLY A 89 3.79 -0.44 12.59
CA GLY A 89 3.88 -1.21 13.83
C GLY A 89 2.61 -1.97 14.20
N ILE A 90 1.68 -2.13 13.25
CA ILE A 90 0.41 -2.84 13.43
C ILE A 90 0.12 -3.74 12.23
N GLU A 91 -0.51 -4.89 12.46
CA GLU A 91 -0.90 -5.80 11.38
C GLU A 91 -2.20 -5.33 10.72
N LEU A 92 -2.28 -5.45 9.40
CA LEU A 92 -3.46 -5.04 8.63
C LEU A 92 -4.76 -5.69 9.13
N ASN A 93 -4.69 -6.96 9.52
CA ASN A 93 -5.83 -7.72 10.03
C ASN A 93 -6.30 -7.23 11.41
N ARG A 94 -5.41 -6.64 12.21
CA ARG A 94 -5.70 -6.17 13.57
C ARG A 94 -6.32 -4.78 13.59
N ILE A 95 -6.27 -4.02 12.50
CA ILE A 95 -6.77 -2.64 12.46
C ILE A 95 -8.25 -2.55 12.84
N LYS A 96 -9.05 -3.54 12.44
CA LYS A 96 -10.48 -3.57 12.71
C LYS A 96 -10.82 -3.82 14.19
N ASP A 97 -9.88 -4.38 14.96
CA ASP A 97 -10.04 -4.68 16.37
C ASP A 97 -9.56 -3.53 17.28
N LEU A 98 -8.78 -2.60 16.75
CA LEU A 98 -8.22 -1.49 17.52
C LEU A 98 -9.24 -0.35 17.71
N PRO A 99 -9.10 0.43 18.80
CA PRO A 99 -9.88 1.65 18.99
C PRO A 99 -9.68 2.63 17.83
N ILE A 100 -10.77 3.25 17.35
CA ILE A 100 -10.75 4.22 16.24
C ILE A 100 -9.69 5.30 16.49
N ARG A 101 -9.59 5.82 17.71
CA ARG A 101 -8.61 6.85 18.07
C ARG A 101 -7.17 6.39 17.87
N GLN A 102 -6.88 5.14 18.20
CA GLN A 102 -5.55 4.55 18.02
C GLN A 102 -5.25 4.35 16.53
N VAL A 103 -6.24 3.87 15.75
CA VAL A 103 -6.10 3.70 14.30
C VAL A 103 -5.81 5.04 13.62
N PHE A 104 -6.56 6.10 13.95
CA PHE A 104 -6.34 7.44 13.41
C PHE A 104 -4.92 7.94 13.68
N SER A 105 -4.43 7.72 14.89
CA SER A 105 -3.08 8.12 15.30
C SER A 105 -1.99 7.35 14.53
N ARG A 106 -2.18 6.02 14.35
CA ARG A 106 -1.22 5.14 13.66
C ARG A 106 -1.17 5.41 12.15
N LEU A 107 -2.33 5.58 11.52
CA LEU A 107 -2.46 5.85 10.09
C LEU A 107 -2.24 7.33 9.73
N LYS A 108 -2.04 8.19 10.75
CA LYS A 108 -1.89 9.64 10.62
C LYS A 108 -3.04 10.25 9.82
N ILE A 109 -4.28 9.84 10.14
CA ILE A 109 -5.48 10.39 9.51
C ILE A 109 -5.76 11.74 10.17
N ALA A 110 -5.62 12.80 9.39
CA ALA A 110 -6.03 14.14 9.76
C ALA A 110 -7.16 14.55 8.82
N ASP A 111 -8.40 14.47 9.30
CA ASP A 111 -9.58 14.89 8.54
C ASP A 111 -10.31 16.02 9.28
N PRO A 112 -10.66 17.13 8.59
CA PRO A 112 -11.38 18.25 9.20
C PRO A 112 -12.77 17.88 9.75
N GLN A 113 -13.42 16.85 9.20
CA GLN A 113 -14.75 16.41 9.62
C GLN A 113 -14.71 15.59 10.90
N LEU A 114 -13.57 14.96 11.20
CA LEU A 114 -13.40 14.15 12.39
C LEU A 114 -12.05 14.43 13.09
N PRO A 115 -11.87 15.65 13.65
CA PRO A 115 -10.62 16.00 14.29
C PRO A 115 -10.41 15.21 15.60
N PRO A 116 -9.15 14.98 16.03
CA PRO A 116 -8.83 14.14 17.19
C PRO A 116 -9.48 14.56 18.51
N HIS A 117 -9.78 15.86 18.66
CA HIS A 117 -10.35 16.44 19.88
C HIS A 117 -11.86 16.73 19.75
N SER A 118 -12.50 16.33 18.65
CA SER A 118 -13.92 16.58 18.40
C SER A 118 -14.81 15.82 19.41
N PRO A 119 -16.02 16.33 19.70
CA PRO A 119 -17.01 15.59 20.47
C PRO A 119 -17.38 14.26 19.79
N ALA A 120 -17.38 14.21 18.46
CA ALA A 120 -17.57 12.98 17.70
C ALA A 120 -16.49 11.93 18.04
N MET A 121 -15.20 12.30 17.99
CA MET A 121 -14.10 11.41 18.37
C MET A 121 -14.16 10.97 19.84
N LYS A 122 -14.68 11.81 20.75
CA LYS A 122 -14.91 11.39 22.15
C LYS A 122 -15.97 10.30 22.28
N ARG A 123 -16.99 10.27 21.41
CA ARG A 123 -18.06 9.26 21.44
C ARG A 123 -17.61 7.92 20.85
N ILE A 124 -16.84 7.96 19.76
CA ILE A 124 -16.49 6.76 18.99
C ILE A 124 -15.04 6.30 19.20
N GLY A 125 -14.20 7.11 19.85
CA GLY A 125 -12.75 6.89 19.90
C GLY A 125 -12.34 5.59 20.57
N ASP A 126 -13.12 5.13 21.56
CA ASP A 126 -12.91 3.89 22.31
C ASP A 126 -13.63 2.69 21.67
N LEU A 127 -14.41 2.91 20.61
CA LEU A 127 -15.03 1.85 19.82
C LEU A 127 -14.05 1.35 18.78
N ASN A 128 -14.15 0.07 18.43
CA ASN A 128 -13.43 -0.50 17.29
C ASN A 128 -14.15 -0.21 15.97
N TYR A 129 -13.57 -0.67 14.87
CA TYR A 129 -14.17 -0.55 13.53
C TYR A 129 -15.61 -1.06 13.51
N ASN A 130 -15.93 -2.12 14.27
CA ASN A 130 -17.26 -2.73 14.33
C ASN A 130 -18.25 -2.06 15.30
N GLY A 131 -17.88 -0.95 15.95
CA GLY A 131 -18.73 -0.28 16.94
C GLY A 131 -18.81 -0.97 18.29
N LYS A 132 -17.91 -1.92 18.57
CA LYS A 132 -17.80 -2.57 19.88
C LYS A 132 -16.80 -1.80 20.75
N PRO A 133 -17.06 -1.62 22.06
CA PRO A 133 -16.08 -1.01 22.96
C PRO A 133 -14.82 -1.88 23.03
N CYS A 134 -13.65 -1.24 22.98
CA CYS A 134 -12.36 -1.88 23.24
C CYS A 134 -12.08 -1.80 24.75
N GLY A 135 -12.30 -2.89 25.46
CA GLY A 135 -12.00 -3.03 26.89
C GLY A 135 -10.68 -3.73 27.14
#